data_AF-K0INC9-F1
#
_entry.id   AF-K0INC9-F1
#
_cell.length_a   1.000
_cell.length_b   1.000
_cell.length_c   1.000
_cell.angle_alpha   90.00
_cell.angle_beta   90.00
_cell.angle_gamma   90.00
#
_symmetry.space_group_name_H-M   'P 1'
#
loop_
_entity.id
_entity.type
_entity.pdbx_description
1 polymer ?
#
loop_
_entity_poly.entity_id
_entity_poly.type
_entity_poly.pdbx_seq_one_letter_code
_entity_poly.pdbx_strand_id
1 'polypeptide(L)'
;MKISELCKMVEDSIRSGRYPLDTETQRKLAPTLQVINRSDGEDLKRSNNIAIETRVQDLYVVSNYVHNIQHLPGVIELDVIDSFKMICRKLERLDHGIQIK
;
A
#
# COMPACT_ATOMS: atom_id res chain seq x y z
N MET A 1 3.07 -3.62 -18.35
CA MET A 1 3.06 -2.66 -17.22
C MET A 1 4.04 -3.20 -16.21
N LYS A 2 4.99 -2.37 -15.76
CA LYS A 2 5.90 -2.80 -14.71
C LYS A 2 5.21 -2.74 -13.35
N ILE A 3 5.57 -3.63 -12.45
CA ILE A 3 5.04 -3.65 -11.08
C ILE A 3 5.46 -2.37 -10.34
N SER A 4 6.71 -1.93 -10.51
CA SER A 4 7.19 -0.66 -9.95
C SER A 4 6.42 0.57 -10.46
N GLU A 5 6.05 0.59 -11.75
CA GLU A 5 5.22 1.66 -12.33
C GLU A 5 3.82 1.69 -11.69
N LEU A 6 3.18 0.52 -11.54
CA LEU A 6 1.89 0.42 -10.85
C LEU A 6 2.00 0.88 -9.39
N CYS A 7 3.02 0.43 -8.66
CA CYS A 7 3.27 0.86 -7.28
C CYS A 7 3.36 2.39 -7.19
N LYS A 8 4.15 3.01 -8.09
CA LYS A 8 4.31 4.47 -8.12
C LYS A 8 3.01 5.19 -8.45
N MET A 9 2.23 4.68 -9.41
CA MET A 9 0.93 5.26 -9.76
C MET A 9 -0.06 5.24 -8.58
N VAL A 10 -0.11 4.14 -7.83
CA VAL A 10 -0.98 4.03 -6.65
C VAL A 10 -0.49 4.94 -5.52
N GLU A 11 0.82 4.95 -5.23
CA GLU A 11 1.45 5.84 -4.26
C GLU A 11 1.10 7.31 -4.53
N ASP A 12 1.30 7.78 -5.77
CA ASP A 12 1.06 9.16 -6.15
C ASP A 12 -0.43 9.51 -6.12
N SER A 13 -1.31 8.56 -6.44
CA SER A 13 -2.76 8.76 -6.38
C SER A 13 -3.26 8.95 -4.95
N ILE A 14 -2.73 8.19 -3.98
CA ILE A 14 -3.06 8.39 -2.56
C ILE A 14 -2.49 9.72 -2.05
N ARG A 15 -1.22 10.01 -2.34
CA ARG A 15 -0.56 11.26 -1.90
C ARG A 15 -1.22 12.52 -2.48
N SER A 16 -1.75 12.46 -3.70
CA SER A 16 -2.43 13.59 -4.35
C SER A 16 -3.90 13.76 -3.91
N GLY A 17 -4.42 12.89 -3.05
CA GLY A 17 -5.79 12.98 -2.55
C GLY A 17 -6.85 12.48 -3.54
N ARG A 18 -6.49 11.61 -4.51
CA ARG A 18 -7.47 10.99 -5.40
C ARG A 18 -8.41 10.01 -4.69
N TYR A 19 -8.03 9.55 -3.50
CA TYR A 19 -8.90 8.72 -2.66
C TYR A 19 -9.34 9.48 -1.41
N PRO A 20 -10.57 9.22 -0.92
CA PRO A 20 -11.04 9.81 0.32
C PRO A 20 -10.21 9.31 1.51
N LEU A 21 -9.58 10.27 2.19
CA LEU A 21 -8.86 10.08 3.44
C LEU A 21 -9.74 10.56 4.59
N ASP A 22 -10.29 9.60 5.33
CA ASP A 22 -11.42 9.81 6.24
C ASP A 22 -10.99 10.52 7.54
N THR A 23 -9.74 10.34 7.97
CA THR A 23 -9.22 10.88 9.22
C THR A 23 -8.09 11.88 9.02
N GLU A 24 -7.87 12.75 10.01
CA GLU A 24 -6.73 13.67 10.00
C GLU A 24 -5.40 12.92 10.01
N THR A 25 -5.33 11.80 10.74
CA THR A 25 -4.18 10.89 10.77
C THR A 25 -3.84 10.37 9.38
N GLN A 26 -4.83 9.91 8.61
CA GLN A 26 -4.60 9.48 7.22
C GLN A 26 -4.06 10.63 6.36
N ARG A 27 -4.62 11.84 6.46
CA ARG A 27 -4.15 13.01 5.70
C ARG A 27 -2.72 13.41 6.06
N LYS A 28 -2.37 13.38 7.36
CA LYS A 28 -1.01 13.68 7.85
C LYS A 28 0.02 12.64 7.40
N LEU A 29 -0.38 11.37 7.33
CA LEU A 29 0.53 10.26 7.02
C LEU A 29 0.64 9.94 5.53
N ALA A 30 -0.34 10.34 4.71
CA ALA A 30 -0.33 10.08 3.27
C ALA A 30 0.98 10.51 2.56
N PRO A 31 1.59 11.68 2.85
CA PRO A 31 2.88 12.05 2.25
C PRO A 31 4.03 11.07 2.54
N THR A 32 3.92 10.29 3.62
CA THR A 32 4.94 9.31 4.04
C THR A 32 4.70 7.90 3.51
N LEU A 33 3.54 7.65 2.88
CA LEU A 33 3.22 6.35 2.27
C LEU A 33 4.26 6.01 1.21
N GLN A 34 4.80 4.79 1.25
CA GLN A 34 5.59 4.19 0.18
C GLN A 34 4.92 2.92 -0.32
N VAL A 35 4.90 2.73 -1.64
CA VAL A 35 4.43 1.48 -2.27
C VAL A 35 5.59 0.87 -3.04
N ILE A 36 6.07 -0.28 -2.61
CA ILE A 36 7.36 -0.82 -3.05
C ILE A 36 7.18 -2.20 -3.69
N ASN A 37 7.73 -2.38 -4.89
CA ASN A 37 7.85 -3.72 -5.48
C ASN A 37 8.91 -4.54 -4.73
N ARG A 38 8.50 -5.68 -4.18
CA ARG A 38 9.38 -6.69 -3.54
C ARG A 38 9.46 -8.00 -4.32
N SER A 39 8.86 -8.04 -5.50
CA SER A 39 8.89 -9.19 -6.39
C SER A 39 10.28 -9.38 -7.00
N ASP A 40 10.63 -10.62 -7.35
CA ASP A 40 11.88 -10.95 -8.06
C ASP A 40 11.90 -10.46 -9.52
N GLY A 41 10.77 -9.97 -10.03
CA GLY A 41 10.60 -9.50 -11.40
C GLY A 41 9.73 -8.26 -11.49
N GLU A 42 9.72 -7.64 -12.66
CA GLU A 42 9.01 -6.39 -12.92
C GLU A 42 7.75 -6.56 -13.78
N ASP A 43 7.57 -7.68 -14.48
CA ASP A 43 6.42 -7.85 -15.37
C ASP A 43 5.20 -8.41 -14.63
N LEU A 44 4.19 -7.56 -14.41
CA LEU A 44 2.95 -7.92 -13.73
C LEU A 44 2.22 -9.13 -14.35
N LYS A 45 2.40 -9.38 -15.66
CA LYS A 45 1.72 -10.48 -16.36
C LYS A 45 2.48 -11.79 -16.33
N ARG A 46 3.78 -11.76 -16.02
CA ARG A 46 4.69 -12.92 -16.10
C ARG A 46 5.29 -13.32 -14.76
N SER A 47 5.28 -12.44 -13.77
CA SER A 47 5.78 -12.73 -12.43
C SER A 47 4.87 -13.72 -11.72
N ASN A 48 5.39 -14.90 -11.39
CA ASN A 48 4.63 -15.93 -10.66
C ASN A 48 4.40 -15.56 -9.19
N ASN A 49 5.31 -14.79 -8.61
CA ASN A 49 5.25 -14.31 -7.23
C ASN A 49 5.34 -12.78 -7.25
N ILE A 50 4.21 -12.12 -7.07
CA ILE A 50 4.16 -10.66 -7.00
C ILE A 50 4.05 -10.28 -5.53
N ALA A 51 5.05 -9.59 -5.00
CA ALA A 51 5.07 -9.08 -3.64
C ALA A 51 5.11 -7.57 -3.66
N ILE A 52 4.14 -6.93 -3.00
CA ILE A 52 4.04 -5.47 -2.90
C ILE A 52 3.98 -5.10 -1.43
N GLU A 53 4.87 -4.18 -1.05
CA GLU A 53 4.92 -3.65 0.29
C GLU A 53 4.24 -2.27 0.34
N THR A 54 3.26 -2.13 1.23
CA THR A 54 2.67 -0.84 1.61
C THR A 54 3.29 -0.42 2.94
N ARG A 55 4.06 0.68 2.95
CA ARG A 55 4.79 1.17 4.11
C ARG A 55 4.37 2.59 4.49
N VAL A 56 4.23 2.86 5.77
CA VAL A 56 4.05 4.20 6.34
C VAL A 56 4.95 4.29 7.56
N GLN A 57 5.96 5.17 7.49
CA GLN A 57 7.01 5.24 8.52
C GLN A 57 7.66 3.85 8.74
N ASP A 58 7.66 3.35 9.98
CA ASP A 58 8.29 2.08 10.36
C ASP A 58 7.33 0.88 10.30
N LEU A 59 6.06 1.08 9.93
CA LEU A 59 5.07 0.01 9.80
C LEU A 59 4.82 -0.31 8.33
N TYR A 60 4.73 -1.60 8.02
CA TYR A 60 4.46 -2.07 6.68
C TYR A 60 3.62 -3.34 6.65
N VAL A 61 2.98 -3.57 5.51
CA VAL A 61 2.28 -4.81 5.14
C VAL A 61 2.84 -5.26 3.80
N VAL A 62 3.14 -6.55 3.66
CA VAL A 62 3.52 -7.17 2.38
C VAL A 62 2.38 -8.04 1.91
N SER A 63 1.77 -7.67 0.79
CA SER A 63 0.72 -8.44 0.13
C SER A 63 1.31 -9.22 -1.04
N ASN A 64 0.89 -10.48 -1.16
CA ASN A 64 1.35 -11.39 -2.21
C ASN A 64 0.21 -11.69 -3.19
N TYR A 65 0.52 -11.71 -4.48
CA TYR A 65 -0.44 -11.91 -5.56
C TYR A 65 0.09 -12.90 -6.59
N VAL A 66 -0.85 -13.48 -7.33
CA VAL A 66 -0.58 -14.34 -8.49
C VAL A 66 -1.05 -13.65 -9.76
N HIS A 67 -0.30 -13.80 -10.86
CA HIS A 67 -0.49 -13.04 -12.11
C HIS A 67 -1.82 -13.31 -12.84
N ASN A 68 -2.53 -14.39 -12.50
CA ASN A 68 -3.78 -14.80 -13.15
C ASN A 68 -5.04 -14.23 -12.47
N ILE A 69 -4.91 -13.40 -11.44
CA ILE A 69 -6.04 -12.67 -10.85
C ILE A 69 -6.67 -11.74 -11.90
N GLN A 70 -7.98 -11.85 -12.07
CA GLN A 70 -8.72 -10.97 -12.98
C GLN A 70 -8.65 -9.53 -12.47
N HIS A 71 -8.32 -8.58 -13.35
CA HIS A 71 -8.13 -7.17 -13.00
C HIS A 71 -7.08 -6.92 -11.90
N LEU A 72 -6.03 -7.75 -11.87
CA LEU A 72 -4.93 -7.65 -10.88
C LEU A 72 -4.43 -6.23 -10.57
N PRO A 73 -4.22 -5.31 -11.53
CA PRO A 73 -3.83 -3.94 -11.19
C PRO A 73 -4.80 -3.22 -10.25
N GLY A 74 -6.10 -3.36 -10.48
CA GLY A 74 -7.14 -2.75 -9.64
C GLY A 74 -7.28 -3.46 -8.29
N VAL A 75 -7.02 -4.77 -8.23
CA VAL A 75 -6.98 -5.50 -6.95
C VAL A 75 -5.81 -5.01 -6.08
N ILE A 76 -4.63 -4.85 -6.67
CA ILE A 76 -3.45 -4.29 -5.99
C ILE A 76 -3.75 -2.87 -5.49
N GLU A 77 -4.33 -2.02 -6.35
CA GLU A 77 -4.69 -0.65 -5.99
C GLU A 77 -5.59 -0.60 -4.75
N LEU A 78 -6.67 -1.40 -4.72
CA LEU A 78 -7.59 -1.47 -3.59
C LEU A 78 -6.91 -1.97 -2.31
N ASP A 79 -6.14 -3.05 -2.40
CA ASP A 79 -5.47 -3.63 -1.24
C ASP A 79 -4.40 -2.69 -0.65
N VAL A 80 -3.69 -1.92 -1.49
CA VAL A 80 -2.75 -0.89 -1.04
C VAL A 80 -3.48 0.22 -0.27
N ILE A 81 -4.65 0.66 -0.75
CA ILE A 81 -5.48 1.68 -0.05
C ILE A 81 -5.94 1.15 1.31
N ASP A 82 -6.44 -0.08 1.35
CA ASP A 82 -6.92 -0.69 2.58
C ASP A 82 -5.78 -0.93 3.59
N SER A 83 -4.63 -1.40 3.10
CA SER A 83 -3.41 -1.56 3.88
C SER A 83 -2.93 -0.22 4.45
N PHE A 84 -2.92 0.84 3.65
CA PHE A 84 -2.59 2.19 4.11
C PHE A 84 -3.54 2.64 5.23
N LYS A 85 -4.86 2.54 5.03
CA LYS A 85 -5.85 2.92 6.04
C LYS A 85 -5.71 2.09 7.32
N MET A 86 -5.39 0.80 7.19
CA MET A 86 -5.14 -0.09 8.32
C MET A 86 -3.90 0.33 9.12
N ILE A 87 -2.79 0.63 8.44
CA ILE A 87 -1.56 1.09 9.09
C ILE A 87 -1.80 2.43 9.81
N CYS A 88 -2.50 3.38 9.20
CA CYS A 88 -2.85 4.65 9.85
C CYS A 88 -3.64 4.44 11.14
N ARG A 89 -4.66 3.56 11.14
CA ARG A 89 -5.42 3.22 12.36
C ARG A 89 -4.54 2.58 13.44
N LYS A 90 -3.54 1.79 13.05
CA LYS A 90 -2.59 1.18 14.00
C LYS A 90 -1.69 2.25 14.62
N LEU A 91 -1.14 3.15 13.82
CA LEU A 91 -0.30 4.26 14.28
C LEU A 91 -1.06 5.18 15.24
N GLU A 92 -2.31 5.51 14.93
CA GLU A 92 -3.19 6.30 15.80
C GLU A 92 -3.37 5.66 17.18
N ARG A 93 -3.57 4.34 17.24
CA ARG A 93 -3.69 3.61 18.52
C ARG A 93 -2.38 3.57 19.31
N LEU A 94 -1.23 3.50 18.63
CA LEU A 94 0.08 3.51 19.27
C LEU A 94 0.40 4.88 19.86
N ASP A 95 0.07 5.96 19.14
CA ASP A 95 0.25 7.35 19.60
C ASP A 95 -0.63 7.68 20.82
N HIS A 96 -1.86 7.15 20.85
CA HIS A 96 -2.76 7.27 22.00
C HIS A 96 -2.45 6.33 23.18
N GLY A 97 -1.26 5.72 23.22
CA GLY A 97 -0.78 5.02 24.41
C GLY A 97 -1.41 3.64 24.67
N ILE A 98 -2.05 3.02 23.68
CA ILE A 98 -2.35 1.57 23.76
C ILE A 98 -1.04 0.82 23.51
N GLN A 99 -0.18 0.79 24.52
CA GLN A 99 0.96 -0.11 24.57
C GLN A 99 0.40 -1.53 24.58
N ILE A 100 0.61 -2.26 23.47
CA ILE A 100 0.42 -3.70 23.46
C ILE A 100 1.53 -4.24 24.38
N LYS A 101 1.14 -4.57 25.62
CA LYS A 101 1.96 -5.35 26.54
C LYS A 101 2.16 -6.76 26.00
#